data_AF-A0A849UF19-F1
#
_entry.id   AF-A0A849UF19-F1
#
_cell.length_a   1.000
_cell.length_b   1.000
_cell.length_c   1.000
_cell.angle_alpha   90.00
_cell.angle_beta   90.00
_cell.angle_gamma   90.00
#
_symmetry.space_group_name_H-M   'P 1'
#
loop_
_entity.id
_entity.type
_entity.pdbx_description
1 polymer ?
#
loop_
_entity_poly.entity_id
_entity_poly.type
_entity_poly.pdbx_seq_one_letter_code
_entity_poly.pdbx_strand_id
1 'polypeptide(L)'
;MHFVRHWHARFGVVSAVFIFLLASTGLALNHTEDLGLAKRTIAAPWLMQWYGLKSVVPKHGYLFEGGYLAISDGRWVMDGRPLLASKQPSVGAVQWGELRAIANADTLYLYQADGQLVDKVSGADLPNKLIERLGILDHNSTPKLTLATPQGNFVTEDGLTWQPLEKAQPLWSSEQVLPSALSAGLNQAFKPSLPLERIILDLHSGRIFGRYGVALMDVSAIVLILLSVSGVWIYIRSARRKKTKH
;
A
#
# COMPACT_ATOMS: atom_id res chain seq x y z
N MET A 1 -26.64 -26.14 39.83
CA MET A 1 -25.29 -25.61 40.16
C MET A 1 -24.18 -26.40 39.48
N HIS A 2 -24.18 -27.73 39.62
CA HIS A 2 -23.25 -28.61 38.87
C HIS A 2 -23.34 -28.41 37.36
N PHE A 3 -24.54 -28.30 36.80
CA PHE A 3 -24.76 -28.07 35.37
C PHE A 3 -24.05 -26.81 34.83
N VAL A 4 -24.24 -25.65 35.47
CA VAL A 4 -23.61 -24.38 35.04
C VAL A 4 -22.09 -24.46 35.14
N ARG A 5 -21.55 -25.02 36.24
CA ARG A 5 -20.10 -25.15 36.42
C ARG A 5 -19.46 -26.14 35.41
N HIS A 6 -20.18 -27.21 35.09
CA HIS A 6 -19.76 -28.24 34.14
C HIS A 6 -19.69 -27.71 32.70
N TRP A 7 -20.74 -27.01 32.26
CA TRP A 7 -20.75 -26.39 30.94
C TRP A 7 -19.79 -25.20 30.83
N HIS A 8 -19.68 -24.36 31.87
CA HIS A 8 -18.68 -23.30 31.92
C HIS A 8 -17.25 -23.84 31.73
N ALA A 9 -16.89 -24.94 32.41
CA ALA A 9 -15.56 -25.54 32.26
C ALA A 9 -15.31 -26.09 30.84
N ARG A 10 -16.31 -26.76 30.24
CA ARG A 10 -16.20 -27.32 28.88
C ARG A 10 -16.07 -26.23 27.81
N PHE A 11 -16.94 -25.22 27.86
CA PHE A 11 -16.85 -24.07 26.96
C PHE A 11 -15.55 -23.29 27.19
N GLY A 12 -15.10 -23.16 28.44
CA GLY A 12 -13.83 -22.52 28.77
C GLY A 12 -12.61 -23.18 28.10
N VAL A 13 -12.53 -24.52 28.11
CA VAL A 13 -11.42 -25.23 27.45
C VAL A 13 -11.44 -25.02 25.93
N VAL A 14 -12.61 -25.09 25.29
CA VAL A 14 -12.74 -24.85 23.84
C VAL A 14 -12.41 -23.39 23.50
N SER A 15 -12.86 -22.44 24.33
CA SER A 15 -12.60 -21.02 24.15
C SER A 15 -11.16 -20.61 24.43
N ALA A 16 -10.36 -21.40 25.14
CA ALA A 16 -8.97 -21.07 25.49
C ALA A 16 -8.11 -20.80 24.24
N VAL A 17 -8.31 -21.58 23.17
CA VAL A 17 -7.61 -21.38 21.88
C VAL A 17 -7.97 -20.02 21.27
N PHE A 18 -9.25 -19.66 21.28
CA PHE A 18 -9.72 -18.37 20.77
C PHE A 18 -9.23 -17.20 21.60
N ILE A 19 -9.23 -17.33 22.93
CA ILE A 19 -8.67 -16.32 23.83
C ILE A 19 -7.19 -16.11 23.53
N PHE A 20 -6.42 -17.19 23.42
CA PHE A 20 -5.00 -17.10 23.11
C PHE A 20 -4.75 -16.44 21.76
N LEU A 21 -5.50 -16.84 20.71
CA LEU A 21 -5.41 -16.23 19.39
C LEU A 21 -5.75 -14.74 19.43
N LEU A 22 -6.87 -14.36 20.04
CA LEU A 22 -7.33 -12.97 20.13
C LEU A 22 -6.37 -12.10 20.96
N ALA A 23 -5.87 -12.63 22.08
CA ALA A 23 -4.94 -11.90 22.94
C ALA A 23 -3.58 -11.72 22.28
N SER A 24 -3.02 -12.76 21.66
CA SER A 24 -1.72 -12.67 20.97
C SER A 24 -1.77 -11.75 19.76
N THR A 25 -2.80 -11.88 18.92
CA THR A 25 -2.99 -11.00 17.75
C THR A 25 -3.35 -9.57 18.16
N GLY A 26 -4.20 -9.39 19.17
CA GLY A 26 -4.56 -8.06 19.70
C GLY A 26 -3.36 -7.35 20.33
N LEU A 27 -2.52 -8.07 21.07
CA LEU A 27 -1.27 -7.51 21.61
C LEU A 27 -0.32 -7.10 20.48
N ALA A 28 -0.16 -7.95 19.45
CA ALA A 28 0.66 -7.60 18.29
C ALA A 28 0.14 -6.35 17.57
N LEU A 29 -1.18 -6.24 17.37
CA LEU A 29 -1.82 -5.10 16.72
C LEU A 29 -1.70 -3.81 17.56
N ASN A 30 -1.72 -3.90 18.89
CA ASN A 30 -1.50 -2.75 19.78
C ASN A 30 -0.05 -2.23 19.70
N HIS A 31 0.91 -3.08 19.33
CA HIS A 31 2.33 -2.73 19.17
C HIS A 31 2.76 -2.71 17.69
N THR A 32 1.85 -2.32 16.79
CA THR A 32 2.08 -2.33 15.33
C THR A 32 3.32 -1.54 14.92
N GLU A 33 3.54 -0.35 15.52
CA GLU A 33 4.70 0.50 15.22
C GLU A 33 6.00 -0.12 15.72
N ASP A 34 6.05 -0.53 17.00
CA ASP A 34 7.21 -1.14 17.65
C ASP A 34 7.65 -2.44 16.92
N LEU A 35 6.69 -3.24 16.48
CA LEU A 35 6.92 -4.48 15.76
C LEU A 35 7.13 -4.27 14.25
N GLY A 36 6.86 -3.07 13.74
CA GLY A 36 6.95 -2.71 12.33
C GLY A 36 6.03 -3.54 11.43
N LEU A 37 4.85 -3.94 11.91
CA LEU A 37 3.95 -4.85 11.19
C LEU A 37 3.47 -4.27 9.86
N ALA A 38 3.29 -2.94 9.79
CA ALA A 38 2.93 -2.23 8.57
C ALA A 38 4.05 -2.25 7.52
N LYS A 39 5.32 -2.28 7.96
CA LYS A 39 6.51 -2.19 7.10
C LYS A 39 6.94 -3.56 6.56
N ARG A 40 6.66 -4.64 7.31
CA ARG A 40 6.98 -6.01 6.90
C ARG A 40 5.90 -6.52 5.95
N THR A 41 6.27 -6.74 4.69
CA THR A 41 5.35 -7.29 3.68
C THR A 41 5.59 -8.78 3.45
N ILE A 42 4.50 -9.52 3.21
CA ILE A 42 4.52 -10.95 2.90
C ILE A 42 4.04 -11.14 1.46
N ALA A 43 4.84 -11.83 0.66
CA ALA A 43 4.59 -12.09 -0.77
C ALA A 43 4.45 -13.60 -1.08
N ALA A 44 3.96 -14.39 -0.12
CA ALA A 44 3.77 -15.83 -0.29
C ALA A 44 2.70 -16.11 -1.36
N PRO A 45 3.01 -16.86 -2.46
CA PRO A 45 2.11 -16.98 -3.60
C PRO A 45 0.72 -17.55 -3.25
N TRP A 46 0.67 -18.59 -2.42
CA TRP A 46 -0.58 -19.21 -1.99
C TRP A 46 -1.46 -18.24 -1.20
N LEU A 47 -0.84 -17.37 -0.38
CA LEU A 47 -1.55 -16.39 0.43
C LEU A 47 -2.07 -15.26 -0.46
N MET A 48 -1.26 -14.78 -1.40
CA MET A 48 -1.71 -13.76 -2.36
C MET A 48 -2.89 -14.28 -3.20
N GLN A 49 -2.82 -15.53 -3.67
CA GLN A 49 -3.92 -16.18 -4.37
C GLN A 49 -5.17 -16.32 -3.49
N TRP A 50 -5.00 -16.69 -2.22
CA TRP A 50 -6.09 -16.75 -1.23
C TRP A 50 -6.77 -15.38 -1.05
N TYR A 51 -5.98 -14.31 -1.05
CA TYR A 51 -6.46 -12.92 -1.03
C TYR A 51 -6.97 -12.43 -2.40
N GLY A 52 -6.92 -13.24 -3.44
CA GLY A 52 -7.33 -12.86 -4.80
C GLY A 52 -6.38 -11.89 -5.50
N LEU A 53 -5.19 -11.66 -4.95
CA LEU A 53 -4.18 -10.75 -5.51
C LEU A 53 -3.42 -11.45 -6.64
N LYS A 54 -3.46 -10.85 -7.83
CA LYS A 54 -2.73 -11.32 -9.01
C LYS A 54 -1.60 -10.35 -9.34
N SER A 55 -0.51 -10.87 -9.89
CA SER A 55 0.54 -10.02 -10.47
C SER A 55 0.00 -9.34 -11.72
N VAL A 56 -0.25 -8.03 -11.62
CA VAL A 56 -0.50 -7.20 -12.80
C VAL A 56 0.85 -6.66 -13.25
N VAL A 57 1.39 -7.28 -14.30
CA VAL A 57 2.65 -6.83 -14.90
C VAL A 57 2.32 -5.82 -15.99
N PRO A 58 2.80 -4.58 -15.91
CA PRO A 58 2.54 -3.59 -16.94
C PRO A 58 3.20 -4.00 -18.26
N LYS A 59 2.44 -3.90 -19.35
CA LYS A 59 2.94 -4.11 -20.72
C LYS A 59 3.43 -2.81 -21.35
N HIS A 60 2.96 -1.68 -20.84
CA HIS A 60 3.32 -0.34 -21.30
C HIS A 60 4.00 0.41 -20.16
N GLY A 61 4.85 1.35 -20.53
CA GLY A 61 5.59 2.21 -19.61
C GLY A 61 6.34 3.27 -20.41
N TYR A 62 7.29 3.94 -19.78
CA TYR A 62 8.12 4.94 -20.44
C TYR A 62 9.53 4.40 -20.61
N LEU A 63 10.10 4.53 -21.81
CA LEU A 63 11.47 4.14 -22.10
C LEU A 63 12.36 5.38 -22.07
N PHE A 64 13.53 5.23 -21.46
CA PHE A 64 14.62 6.21 -21.47
C PHE A 64 15.79 5.64 -22.29
N GLU A 65 16.78 6.46 -22.63
CA GLU A 65 17.96 5.98 -23.37
C GLU A 65 18.70 4.83 -22.67
N GLY A 66 18.72 4.84 -21.33
CA GLY A 66 19.40 3.86 -20.49
C GLY A 66 18.53 3.21 -19.41
N GLY A 67 17.22 3.08 -19.63
CA GLY A 67 16.34 2.49 -18.62
C GLY A 67 14.85 2.58 -18.96
N TYR A 68 14.01 2.30 -17.98
CA TYR A 68 12.56 2.35 -18.13
C TYR A 68 11.85 2.72 -16.83
N LEU A 69 10.62 3.21 -16.99
CA LEU A 69 9.64 3.37 -15.94
C LEU A 69 8.42 2.52 -16.27
N ALA A 70 8.06 1.62 -15.36
CA ALA A 70 6.89 0.78 -15.44
C ALA A 70 5.90 1.18 -14.35
N ILE A 71 4.61 1.24 -14.70
CA ILE A 71 3.56 1.76 -13.81
C ILE A 71 2.37 0.81 -13.82
N SER A 72 1.92 0.40 -12.63
CA SER A 72 0.71 -0.42 -12.48
C SER A 72 0.11 -0.24 -11.08
N ASP A 73 -1.20 -0.03 -11.00
CA ASP A 73 -1.96 0.12 -9.76
C ASP A 73 -1.35 1.14 -8.77
N GLY A 74 -0.91 2.28 -9.28
CA GLY A 74 -0.27 3.35 -8.48
C GLY A 74 1.13 3.02 -7.95
N ARG A 75 1.73 1.89 -8.37
CA ARG A 75 3.13 1.56 -8.11
C ARG A 75 3.99 1.98 -9.29
N TRP A 76 5.04 2.72 -9.02
CA TRP A 76 6.05 3.08 -10.01
C TRP A 76 7.30 2.25 -9.75
N VAL A 77 7.82 1.64 -10.81
CA VAL A 77 9.04 0.84 -10.78
C VAL A 77 9.95 1.34 -11.87
N MET A 78 11.14 1.77 -11.49
CA MET A 78 12.14 2.29 -12.39
C MET A 78 13.37 1.39 -12.36
N ASP A 79 13.75 0.84 -13.51
CA ASP A 79 14.83 -0.14 -13.65
C ASP A 79 14.76 -1.30 -12.62
N GLY A 80 13.55 -1.79 -12.37
CA GLY A 80 13.27 -2.89 -11.44
C GLY A 80 13.21 -2.49 -9.97
N ARG A 81 13.45 -1.21 -9.64
CA ARG A 81 13.38 -0.68 -8.27
C ARG A 81 12.06 0.05 -8.03
N PRO A 82 11.30 -0.27 -6.97
CA PRO A 82 10.11 0.49 -6.63
C PRO A 82 10.49 1.91 -6.20
N LEU A 83 9.78 2.91 -6.73
CA LEU A 83 9.94 4.32 -6.36
C LEU A 83 8.90 4.72 -5.30
N LEU A 84 9.18 5.83 -4.61
CA LEU A 84 8.22 6.52 -3.76
C LEU A 84 7.15 7.20 -4.62
N ALA A 85 6.19 6.43 -5.10
CA ALA A 85 5.18 6.89 -6.05
C ALA A 85 4.04 7.69 -5.40
N SER A 86 3.39 8.52 -6.21
CA SER A 86 2.04 9.02 -5.96
C SER A 86 1.02 7.88 -6.12
N LYS A 87 -0.08 7.89 -5.36
CA LYS A 87 -1.22 6.99 -5.61
C LYS A 87 -1.99 7.33 -6.90
N GLN A 88 -1.66 8.46 -7.53
CA GLN A 88 -2.29 8.92 -8.76
C GLN A 88 -1.60 8.35 -10.00
N PRO A 89 -2.33 8.21 -11.13
CA PRO A 89 -1.73 7.83 -12.40
C PRO A 89 -0.70 8.88 -12.85
N SER A 90 0.35 8.42 -13.51
CA SER A 90 1.27 9.32 -14.20
C SER A 90 0.62 9.90 -15.45
N VAL A 91 0.97 11.13 -15.79
CA VAL A 91 0.61 11.79 -17.05
C VAL A 91 1.80 11.86 -18.02
N GLY A 92 3.00 11.48 -17.57
CA GLY A 92 4.18 11.37 -18.43
C GLY A 92 5.46 11.09 -17.65
N ALA A 93 6.47 10.60 -18.36
CA ALA A 93 7.84 10.50 -17.85
C ALA A 93 8.86 10.76 -18.98
N VAL A 94 9.92 11.50 -18.69
CA VAL A 94 10.99 11.85 -19.63
C VAL A 94 12.36 11.82 -18.96
N GLN A 95 13.40 11.54 -19.75
CA GLN A 95 14.78 11.77 -19.35
C GLN A 95 15.08 13.28 -19.52
N TRP A 96 15.63 13.90 -18.48
CA TRP A 96 15.99 15.32 -18.45
C TRP A 96 17.40 15.50 -17.88
N GLY A 97 18.40 15.53 -18.76
CA GLY A 97 19.81 15.45 -18.36
C GLY A 97 20.09 14.15 -17.62
N GLU A 98 20.67 14.22 -16.43
CA GLU A 98 20.93 13.06 -15.55
C GLU A 98 19.69 12.63 -14.75
N LEU A 99 18.63 13.46 -14.75
CA LEU A 99 17.40 13.21 -14.01
C LEU A 99 16.33 12.54 -14.87
N ARG A 100 15.39 11.88 -14.20
CA ARG A 100 14.17 11.33 -14.77
C ARG A 100 13.01 12.09 -14.16
N ALA A 101 12.36 12.89 -14.99
CA ALA A 101 11.18 13.65 -14.63
C ALA A 101 9.95 12.76 -14.82
N ILE A 102 9.14 12.61 -13.77
CA ILE A 102 7.90 11.83 -13.81
C ILE A 102 6.79 12.72 -13.24
N ALA A 103 5.70 12.88 -13.97
CA ALA A 103 4.59 13.71 -13.54
C ALA A 103 3.33 12.88 -13.32
N ASN A 104 2.57 13.21 -12.29
CA ASN A 104 1.12 12.96 -12.24
C ASN A 104 0.38 14.29 -12.48
N ALA A 105 -0.93 14.29 -12.30
CA ALA A 105 -1.76 15.46 -12.57
C ALA A 105 -1.40 16.70 -11.73
N ASP A 106 -0.87 16.53 -10.51
CA ASP A 106 -0.67 17.62 -9.55
C ASP A 106 0.77 17.82 -9.06
N THR A 107 1.69 16.95 -9.47
CA THR A 107 3.07 16.91 -8.98
C THR A 107 4.03 16.50 -10.09
N LEU A 108 5.15 17.19 -10.15
CA LEU A 108 6.35 16.76 -10.87
C LEU A 108 7.37 16.18 -9.88
N TYR A 109 7.83 14.96 -10.15
CA TYR A 109 8.87 14.29 -9.38
C TYR A 109 10.16 14.23 -10.21
N LEU A 110 11.28 14.57 -9.58
CA LEU A 110 12.61 14.49 -10.19
C LEU A 110 13.40 13.39 -9.50
N TYR A 111 13.72 12.34 -10.25
CA TYR A 111 14.50 11.21 -9.75
C TYR A 111 15.87 11.17 -10.40
N GLN A 112 16.87 10.67 -9.67
CA GLN A 112 18.11 10.18 -10.28
C GLN A 112 17.88 8.83 -10.96
N ALA A 113 18.79 8.46 -11.86
CA ALA A 113 18.74 7.16 -12.54
C ALA A 113 18.73 5.96 -11.57
N ASP A 114 19.28 6.11 -10.36
CA ASP A 114 19.31 5.06 -9.33
C ASP A 114 17.99 4.89 -8.55
N GLY A 115 17.02 5.79 -8.74
CA GLY A 115 15.73 5.81 -8.05
C GLY A 115 15.67 6.74 -6.83
N GLN A 116 16.72 7.47 -6.49
CA GLN A 116 16.66 8.48 -5.44
C GLN A 116 15.81 9.67 -5.89
N LEU A 117 14.80 10.03 -5.08
CA LEU A 117 14.04 11.26 -5.28
C LEU A 117 14.94 12.46 -4.94
N VAL A 118 15.16 13.33 -5.92
CA VAL A 118 15.92 14.59 -5.77
C VAL A 118 14.98 15.70 -5.33
N ASP A 119 13.85 15.84 -6.02
CA ASP A 119 12.91 16.93 -5.74
C ASP A 119 11.47 16.57 -6.13
N LYS A 120 10.52 17.32 -5.56
CA LYS A 120 9.08 17.22 -5.79
C LYS A 120 8.46 18.61 -5.88
N VAL A 121 8.00 18.97 -7.07
CA VAL A 121 7.35 20.26 -7.36
C VAL A 121 5.83 20.06 -7.40
N SER A 122 5.08 20.83 -6.60
CA SER A 122 3.62 20.72 -6.53
C SER A 122 2.95 22.03 -6.14
N GLY A 123 1.63 22.10 -6.31
CA GLY A 123 0.85 23.22 -5.79
C GLY A 123 1.17 24.55 -6.47
N ALA A 124 1.67 25.53 -5.70
CA ALA A 124 1.95 26.87 -6.20
C ALA A 124 3.21 26.94 -7.08
N ASP A 125 4.10 25.97 -6.96
CA ASP A 125 5.37 25.92 -7.71
C ASP A 125 5.19 25.32 -9.11
N LEU A 126 4.01 24.75 -9.40
CA LEU A 126 3.64 24.30 -10.74
C LEU A 126 2.85 25.37 -11.50
N PRO A 127 3.10 25.54 -12.81
CA PRO A 127 2.31 26.43 -13.63
C PRO A 127 0.90 25.86 -13.73
N ASN A 128 -0.09 26.67 -13.37
CA ASN A 128 -1.51 26.38 -13.57
C ASN A 128 -2.04 25.02 -13.06
N LYS A 129 -1.47 24.50 -11.96
CA LYS A 129 -2.01 23.48 -11.03
C LYS A 129 -2.53 22.14 -11.61
N LEU A 130 -2.45 21.89 -12.92
CA LEU A 130 -2.79 20.61 -13.53
C LEU A 130 -1.83 20.30 -14.68
N ILE A 131 -1.08 19.22 -14.54
CA ILE A 131 -0.22 18.69 -15.60
C ILE A 131 -1.03 17.70 -16.41
N GLU A 132 -1.20 17.97 -17.70
CA GLU A 132 -1.85 17.05 -18.64
C GLU A 132 -0.83 16.18 -19.37
N ARG A 133 0.35 16.74 -19.67
CA ARG A 133 1.43 16.06 -20.40
C ARG A 133 2.80 16.55 -19.95
N LEU A 134 3.76 15.65 -19.98
CA LEU A 134 5.18 15.93 -19.76
C LEU A 134 5.94 15.73 -21.06
N GLY A 135 6.92 16.58 -21.35
CA GLY A 135 7.73 16.50 -22.56
C GLY A 135 9.11 17.13 -22.38
N ILE A 136 9.94 16.99 -23.40
CA ILE A 136 11.24 17.65 -23.51
C ILE A 136 11.24 18.53 -24.75
N LEU A 137 11.79 19.73 -24.60
CA LEU A 137 12.17 20.56 -25.73
C LEU A 137 13.70 20.52 -25.84
N ASP A 138 14.19 19.84 -26.87
CA ASP A 138 15.62 19.77 -27.13
C ASP A 138 16.08 21.04 -27.84
N HIS A 139 17.05 21.75 -27.24
CA HIS A 139 17.57 23.00 -27.77
C HIS A 139 19.09 22.97 -27.73
N ASN A 140 19.72 22.39 -28.77
CA ASN A 140 21.14 22.40 -29.15
C ASN A 140 22.25 22.18 -28.08
N SER A 141 21.95 22.17 -26.78
CA SER A 141 22.94 22.14 -25.70
C SER A 141 22.38 21.53 -24.40
N THR A 142 21.17 21.90 -23.98
CA THR A 142 20.55 21.38 -22.75
C THR A 142 19.07 21.12 -22.96
N PRO A 143 18.56 19.89 -22.71
CA PRO A 143 17.14 19.61 -22.84
C PRO A 143 16.37 20.44 -21.81
N LYS A 144 15.30 21.11 -22.24
CA LYS A 144 14.39 21.84 -21.34
C LYS A 144 13.16 21.00 -21.06
N LEU A 145 12.68 21.03 -19.82
CA LEU A 145 11.49 20.30 -19.43
C LEU A 145 10.24 21.10 -19.81
N THR A 146 9.23 20.42 -20.33
CA THR A 146 7.98 21.07 -20.74
C THR A 146 6.76 20.40 -20.14
N LEU A 147 5.76 21.19 -19.78
CA LEU A 147 4.45 20.75 -19.29
C LEU A 147 3.35 21.29 -20.21
N ALA A 148 2.36 20.47 -20.50
CA ALA A 148 1.08 20.95 -21.02
C ALA A 148 0.10 21.09 -19.85
N THR A 149 -0.59 22.22 -19.78
CA THR A 149 -1.69 22.47 -18.84
C THR A 149 -2.92 22.95 -19.61
N PRO A 150 -4.11 22.97 -18.98
CA PRO A 150 -5.33 23.46 -19.65
C PRO A 150 -5.26 24.90 -20.17
N GLN A 151 -4.29 25.69 -19.72
CA GLN A 151 -4.12 27.12 -20.02
C GLN A 151 -2.96 27.38 -20.98
N GLY A 152 -2.23 26.34 -21.40
CA GLY A 152 -1.12 26.45 -22.32
C GLY A 152 0.05 25.55 -21.95
N ASN A 153 1.09 25.61 -22.78
CA ASN A 153 2.32 24.89 -22.54
C ASN A 153 3.30 25.77 -21.78
N PHE A 154 4.10 25.16 -20.93
CA PHE A 154 5.14 25.81 -20.14
C PHE A 154 6.46 25.08 -20.30
N VAL A 155 7.55 25.83 -20.20
CA VAL A 155 8.93 25.32 -20.26
C VAL A 155 9.70 25.79 -19.04
N THR A 156 10.62 24.95 -18.58
CA THR A 156 11.56 25.27 -17.50
C THR A 156 12.96 24.74 -17.83
N GLU A 157 13.97 25.45 -17.35
CA GLU A 157 15.39 25.09 -17.44
C GLU A 157 15.94 24.54 -16.12
N ASP A 158 15.28 24.84 -14.99
CA ASP A 158 15.74 24.55 -13.64
C ASP A 158 14.72 23.73 -12.82
N GLY A 159 13.51 23.51 -13.34
CA GLY A 159 12.42 22.81 -12.65
C GLY A 159 11.62 23.71 -11.70
N LEU A 160 12.04 24.95 -11.50
CA LEU A 160 11.49 25.89 -10.51
C LEU A 160 10.81 27.08 -11.19
N THR A 161 11.43 27.60 -12.24
CA THR A 161 10.98 28.77 -12.98
C THR A 161 10.29 28.34 -14.26
N TRP A 162 9.00 28.65 -14.39
CA TRP A 162 8.17 28.25 -15.52
C TRP A 162 7.84 29.44 -16.42
N GLN A 163 8.03 29.27 -17.73
CA GLN A 163 7.72 30.28 -18.73
C GLN A 163 6.73 29.73 -19.76
N PRO A 164 5.77 30.54 -20.26
CA PRO A 164 4.89 30.12 -21.34
C PRO A 164 5.66 29.71 -22.60
N LEU A 165 5.22 28.63 -23.24
CA LEU A 165 5.79 28.11 -24.48
C LEU A 165 4.81 28.30 -25.64
N GLU A 166 5.06 29.29 -26.51
CA GLU A 166 4.12 29.66 -27.57
C GLU A 166 4.37 28.95 -28.91
N LYS A 167 5.61 28.95 -29.41
CA LYS A 167 5.91 28.62 -30.82
C LYS A 167 6.69 27.33 -31.04
N ALA A 168 7.25 26.73 -29.98
CA ALA A 168 8.00 25.48 -30.11
C ALA A 168 7.09 24.28 -29.91
N GLN A 169 7.41 23.17 -30.57
CA GLN A 169 6.74 21.89 -30.38
C GLN A 169 7.63 20.97 -29.54
N PRO A 170 7.27 20.69 -28.29
CA PRO A 170 8.00 19.72 -27.48
C PRO A 170 7.82 18.30 -27.98
N LEU A 171 8.83 17.47 -27.73
CA LEU A 171 8.70 16.03 -27.77
C LEU A 171 7.98 15.56 -26.51
N TRP A 172 6.66 15.38 -26.62
CA TRP A 172 5.85 14.89 -25.53
C TRP A 172 6.14 13.42 -25.23
N SER A 173 6.20 13.08 -23.95
CA SER A 173 6.26 11.69 -23.51
C SER A 173 5.02 10.91 -23.96
N SER A 174 5.25 9.64 -24.25
CA SER A 174 4.20 8.68 -24.57
C SER A 174 4.56 7.34 -23.98
N GLU A 175 3.53 6.59 -23.57
CA GLU A 175 3.72 5.22 -23.15
C GLU A 175 4.08 4.35 -24.36
N GLN A 176 5.06 3.48 -24.15
CA GLN A 176 5.59 2.56 -25.14
C GLN A 176 5.50 1.13 -24.60
N VAL A 177 5.50 0.16 -25.51
CA VAL A 177 5.53 -1.26 -25.14
C VAL A 177 6.87 -1.57 -24.48
N LEU A 178 6.83 -2.10 -23.26
CA LEU A 178 8.03 -2.52 -22.55
C LEU A 178 8.63 -3.77 -23.21
N PRO A 179 9.96 -3.79 -23.48
CA PRO A 179 10.62 -4.95 -24.05
C PRO A 179 10.39 -6.23 -23.24
N SER A 180 10.13 -7.35 -23.92
CA SER A 180 9.87 -8.65 -23.28
C SER A 180 11.04 -9.15 -22.41
N ALA A 181 12.26 -8.72 -22.71
CA ALA A 181 13.46 -8.99 -21.91
C ALA A 181 13.34 -8.49 -20.45
N LEU A 182 12.52 -7.45 -20.20
CA LEU A 182 12.29 -6.89 -18.86
C LEU A 182 11.28 -7.69 -18.03
N SER A 183 10.55 -8.63 -18.64
CA SER A 183 9.42 -9.33 -18.02
C SER A 183 9.78 -10.02 -16.70
N ALA A 184 10.95 -10.65 -16.59
CA ALA A 184 11.37 -11.30 -15.35
C ALA A 184 11.57 -10.29 -14.20
N GLY A 185 12.24 -9.17 -14.49
CA GLY A 185 12.42 -8.08 -13.51
C GLY A 185 11.11 -7.42 -13.11
N LEU A 186 10.23 -7.17 -14.07
CA LEU A 186 8.88 -6.63 -13.82
C LEU A 186 8.02 -7.59 -13.00
N ASN A 187 8.04 -8.89 -13.28
CA ASN A 187 7.34 -9.89 -12.48
C ASN A 187 7.76 -9.86 -11.01
N GLN A 188 9.07 -9.75 -10.77
CA GLN A 188 9.60 -9.67 -9.41
C GLN A 188 9.22 -8.35 -8.73
N ALA A 189 9.34 -7.21 -9.43
CA ALA A 189 9.05 -5.89 -8.87
C ALA A 189 7.56 -5.64 -8.60
N PHE A 190 6.67 -6.19 -9.45
CA PHE A 190 5.22 -6.06 -9.30
C PHE A 190 4.57 -7.22 -8.54
N LYS A 191 5.37 -8.14 -7.97
CA LYS A 191 4.87 -9.25 -7.17
C LYS A 191 3.91 -8.75 -6.07
N PRO A 192 2.69 -9.30 -5.97
CA PRO A 192 1.74 -8.87 -4.95
C PRO A 192 2.29 -9.19 -3.55
N SER A 193 2.03 -8.29 -2.62
CA SER A 193 2.37 -8.47 -1.21
C SER A 193 1.35 -7.75 -0.33
N LEU A 194 1.25 -8.20 0.93
CA LEU A 194 0.42 -7.55 1.95
C LEU A 194 1.24 -7.25 3.19
N PRO A 195 1.00 -6.12 3.88
CA PRO A 195 1.62 -5.87 5.18
C PRO A 195 1.18 -6.92 6.19
N LEU A 196 2.10 -7.34 7.06
CA LEU A 196 1.85 -8.34 8.10
C LEU A 196 0.74 -7.90 9.05
N GLU A 197 0.64 -6.60 9.32
CA GLU A 197 -0.46 -6.00 10.07
C GLU A 197 -1.82 -6.39 9.49
N ARG A 198 -1.99 -6.30 8.17
CA ARG A 198 -3.26 -6.64 7.51
C ARG A 198 -3.59 -8.12 7.67
N ILE A 199 -2.59 -8.98 7.56
CA ILE A 199 -2.74 -10.43 7.71
C ILE A 199 -3.16 -10.77 9.15
N ILE A 200 -2.50 -10.17 10.14
CA ILE A 200 -2.82 -10.37 11.57
C ILE A 200 -4.22 -9.82 11.88
N LEU A 201 -4.59 -8.67 11.32
CA LEU A 201 -5.91 -8.07 11.49
C LEU A 201 -7.02 -8.94 10.90
N ASP A 202 -6.81 -9.50 9.71
CA ASP A 202 -7.78 -10.40 9.08
C ASP A 202 -7.84 -11.76 9.81
N LEU A 203 -6.75 -12.22 10.42
CA LEU A 203 -6.75 -13.37 11.32
C LEU A 203 -7.53 -13.08 12.61
N HIS A 204 -7.27 -11.92 13.24
CA HIS A 204 -7.93 -11.47 14.47
C HIS A 204 -9.44 -11.28 14.28
N SER A 205 -9.87 -10.81 13.11
CA SER A 205 -11.30 -10.64 12.79
C SER A 205 -11.95 -11.90 12.19
N GLY A 206 -11.18 -12.96 11.95
CA GLY A 206 -11.63 -14.16 11.25
C GLY A 206 -11.85 -13.96 9.75
N ARG A 207 -11.68 -12.74 9.21
CA ARG A 207 -11.85 -12.43 7.78
C ARG A 207 -10.90 -13.21 6.89
N ILE A 208 -9.75 -13.66 7.41
CA ILE A 208 -8.84 -14.53 6.68
C ILE A 208 -9.53 -15.83 6.21
N PHE A 209 -10.58 -16.30 6.88
CA PHE A 209 -11.38 -17.47 6.45
C PHE A 209 -12.71 -17.08 5.78
N GLY A 210 -12.82 -15.84 5.30
CA GLY A 210 -14.02 -15.30 4.67
C GLY A 210 -15.22 -15.23 5.63
N ARG A 211 -16.43 -15.37 5.09
CA ARG A 211 -17.68 -15.23 5.85
C ARG A 211 -17.82 -16.20 7.03
N TYR A 212 -17.29 -17.42 6.88
CA TYR A 212 -17.40 -18.45 7.92
C TYR A 212 -16.48 -18.15 9.09
N GLY A 213 -15.30 -17.58 8.83
CA GLY A 213 -14.40 -17.14 9.90
C GLY A 213 -14.97 -15.98 10.71
N VAL A 214 -15.60 -15.00 10.05
CA VAL A 214 -16.29 -13.90 10.74
C VAL A 214 -17.41 -14.43 11.64
N ALA A 215 -18.28 -15.31 11.09
CA ALA A 215 -19.34 -15.93 11.88
C ALA A 215 -18.80 -16.74 13.07
N LEU A 216 -17.68 -17.46 12.88
CA LEU A 216 -17.00 -18.19 13.95
C LEU A 216 -16.49 -17.24 15.04
N MET A 217 -15.95 -16.09 14.68
CA MET A 217 -15.50 -15.07 15.64
C MET A 217 -16.67 -14.45 16.40
N ASP A 218 -17.80 -14.17 15.73
CA ASP A 218 -19.01 -13.66 16.40
C ASP A 218 -19.56 -14.67 17.42
N VAL A 219 -19.64 -15.95 17.05
CA VAL A 219 -20.03 -17.04 17.98
C VAL A 219 -19.05 -17.12 19.14
N SER A 220 -17.75 -17.04 18.87
CA SER A 220 -16.72 -17.07 19.91
C SER A 220 -16.86 -15.90 20.88
N ALA A 221 -17.13 -14.68 20.37
CA ALA A 221 -17.37 -13.50 21.20
C ALA A 221 -18.58 -13.69 22.12
N ILE A 222 -19.70 -14.23 21.60
CA ILE A 222 -20.88 -14.54 22.41
C ILE A 222 -20.55 -15.55 23.51
N VAL A 223 -19.84 -16.63 23.18
CA VAL A 223 -19.43 -17.64 24.17
C VAL A 223 -18.53 -17.02 25.24
N LEU A 224 -17.59 -16.15 24.87
CA LEU A 224 -16.71 -15.46 25.81
C LEU A 224 -17.47 -14.50 26.73
N ILE A 225 -18.48 -13.80 26.22
CA ILE A 225 -19.37 -12.94 27.04
C ILE A 225 -20.12 -13.80 28.05
N LEU A 226 -20.71 -14.92 27.61
CA LEU A 226 -21.44 -15.85 28.49
C LEU A 226 -20.52 -16.47 29.54
N LEU A 227 -19.29 -16.84 29.18
CA LEU A 227 -18.26 -17.32 30.10
C LEU A 227 -17.90 -16.25 31.13
N SER A 228 -17.70 -15.00 30.69
CA SER A 228 -17.37 -13.88 31.57
C SER A 228 -18.48 -13.61 32.59
N VAL A 229 -19.73 -13.51 32.13
CA VAL A 229 -20.90 -13.28 33.01
C VAL A 229 -21.10 -14.45 33.97
N SER A 230 -21.04 -15.69 33.48
CA SER A 230 -21.22 -16.87 34.32
C SER A 230 -20.09 -17.03 35.34
N GLY A 231 -18.85 -16.69 34.99
CA GLY A 231 -17.70 -16.68 35.91
C GLY A 231 -17.89 -15.69 37.06
N VAL A 232 -18.28 -14.45 36.75
CA VAL A 232 -18.59 -13.41 37.76
C VAL A 232 -19.73 -13.85 38.67
N TRP A 233 -20.81 -14.42 38.10
CA TRP A 233 -21.95 -14.92 38.87
C TRP A 233 -21.56 -16.05 39.84
N ILE A 234 -20.76 -17.02 39.37
CA ILE A 234 -20.25 -18.12 40.20
C ILE A 234 -19.39 -17.57 41.34
N TYR A 235 -18.51 -16.61 41.06
CA TYR A 235 -17.63 -15.99 42.07
C TYR A 235 -18.43 -15.26 43.15
N ILE A 236 -19.32 -14.33 42.77
CA ILE A 236 -20.15 -13.55 43.71
C ILE A 236 -20.97 -14.48 44.61
N ARG A 237 -21.58 -15.51 44.02
CA ARG A 237 -22.40 -16.46 44.79
C ARG A 237 -21.57 -17.32 45.73
N SER A 238 -20.37 -17.73 45.32
CA SER A 238 -19.44 -18.47 46.17
C SER A 238 -18.94 -17.61 47.34
N ALA A 239 -18.64 -16.34 47.09
CA ALA A 239 -18.23 -15.38 48.11
C ALA A 239 -19.34 -15.09 49.13
N ARG A 240 -20.59 -14.90 48.68
CA ARG A 240 -21.76 -14.70 49.57
C ARG A 240 -22.05 -15.91 50.47
N ARG A 241 -21.85 -17.13 49.96
CA ARG A 241 -22.00 -18.37 50.75
C ARG A 241 -20.91 -18.58 51.80
N LYS A 242 -19.69 -18.06 51.58
CA LYS A 242 -18.63 -18.10 52.59
C LYS A 242 -18.90 -17.12 53.75
N LYS A 243 -19.46 -15.94 53.46
CA LYS A 243 -19.86 -14.95 54.49
C LYS A 243 -21.04 -15.36 55.37
N THR A 244 -21.87 -16.32 54.95
CA THR A 244 -23.03 -16.81 55.72
C THR A 244 -22.73 -18.05 56.56
N LYS A 245 -21.50 -18.58 56.48
CA LYS A 245 -21.02 -19.73 57.26
C LYS A 245 -20.03 -19.34 58.37
N HIS A 246 -19.73 -18.05 58.50
CA HIS A 246 -19.05 -17.42 59.63
C HIS A 246 -20.06 -16.52 60.32
#